data_AF-A0A8S9E3H6-F1
#
_entry.id   AF-A0A8S9E3H6-F1
#
_cell.length_a   1.000
_cell.length_b   1.000
_cell.length_c   1.000
_cell.angle_alpha   90.00
_cell.angle_beta   90.00
_cell.angle_gamma   90.00
#
_symmetry.space_group_name_H-M   'P 1'
#
loop_
_entity.id
_entity.type
_entity.pdbx_description
1 polymer ?
#
loop_
_entity_poly.entity_id
_entity_poly.type
_entity_poly.pdbx_seq_one_letter_code
_entity_poly.pdbx_strand_id
1 'polypeptide(L)'
;MKRVREAIGVVENISVVDRTIRVLIGLALVAGMIVQIQISMTHPGLVKSLTWESYAALASFYPLLTAMLGWDPFYALFHARSCGTSDRNRCGTVSYQVDAALGHDPDHDKGYEVHGRDERERVHGVDLGGNYV
;
A
#
# COMPACT_ATOMS: atom_id res chain seq x y z
N MET A 1 7.84 -24.14 7.07
CA MET A 1 7.16 -22.87 6.70
C MET A 1 7.50 -21.69 7.62
N LYS A 2 7.74 -21.88 8.93
CA LYS A 2 8.14 -20.77 9.85
C LYS A 2 9.44 -20.05 9.45
N ARG A 3 10.51 -20.78 9.11
CA ARG A 3 11.80 -20.20 8.68
C ARG A 3 11.75 -19.34 7.41
N VAL A 4 10.85 -19.65 6.49
CA VAL A 4 10.68 -18.84 5.26
C VAL A 4 9.95 -17.55 5.59
N ARG A 5 8.95 -17.60 6.49
CA ARG A 5 8.32 -16.39 7.04
C ARG A 5 9.29 -15.51 7.85
N GLU A 6 10.20 -16.11 8.61
CA GLU A 6 11.22 -15.39 9.40
C GLU A 6 12.29 -14.71 8.51
N ALA A 7 12.63 -15.30 7.35
CA ALA A 7 13.57 -14.71 6.40
C ALA A 7 12.96 -13.56 5.57
N ILE A 8 11.63 -13.51 5.50
CA ILE A 8 10.88 -12.50 4.79
C ILE A 8 10.36 -11.52 5.85
N GLY A 9 11.26 -10.67 6.37
CA GLY A 9 10.91 -9.57 7.28
C GLY A 9 9.83 -8.65 6.68
N VAL A 10 9.32 -7.67 7.45
CA VAL A 10 8.25 -6.74 7.04
C VAL A 10 8.40 -6.33 5.57
N VAL A 11 7.62 -6.98 4.71
CA VAL A 11 7.74 -6.80 3.25
C VAL A 11 7.10 -5.50 2.83
N GLU A 12 6.17 -4.99 3.64
CA GLU A 12 5.35 -3.84 3.26
C GLU A 12 6.15 -2.55 3.26
N ASN A 13 6.19 -1.91 2.08
CA ASN A 13 6.82 -0.63 1.85
C ASN A 13 5.80 0.47 1.52
N ILE A 14 4.50 0.18 1.68
CA ILE A 14 3.38 1.06 1.30
C ILE A 14 2.51 1.45 2.51
N SER A 15 2.25 2.76 2.64
CA SER A 15 1.29 3.35 3.58
C SER A 15 -0.19 3.15 3.21
N VAL A 16 -1.09 3.26 4.17
CA VAL A 16 -2.55 3.15 3.96
C VAL A 16 -3.05 4.21 3.00
N VAL A 17 -2.48 5.40 3.02
CA VAL A 17 -2.85 6.46 2.08
C VAL A 17 -2.51 6.05 0.64
N ASP A 18 -1.30 5.55 0.41
CA ASP A 18 -0.85 5.10 -0.91
C ASP A 18 -1.65 3.86 -1.38
N ARG A 19 -1.96 2.91 -0.48
CA ARG A 19 -2.88 1.81 -0.76
C ARG A 19 -4.27 2.30 -1.17
N THR A 20 -4.81 3.29 -0.47
CA THR A 20 -6.14 3.85 -0.76
C THR A 20 -6.17 4.52 -2.13
N ILE A 21 -5.16 5.34 -2.44
CA ILE A 21 -5.02 5.98 -3.76
C ILE A 21 -4.96 4.93 -4.87
N ARG A 22 -4.19 3.86 -4.68
CA ARG A 22 -4.09 2.77 -5.66
C ARG A 22 -5.41 2.03 -5.86
N VAL A 23 -6.16 1.76 -4.78
CA VAL A 23 -7.50 1.16 -4.89
C VAL A 23 -8.43 2.08 -5.69
N LEU A 24 -8.44 3.37 -5.40
CA LEU A 24 -9.28 4.33 -6.12
C LEU A 24 -8.92 4.41 -7.61
N ILE A 25 -7.63 4.49 -7.94
CA ILE A 25 -7.15 4.48 -9.33
C ILE A 25 -7.55 3.18 -10.02
N GLY A 26 -7.30 2.03 -9.38
CA GLY A 26 -7.65 0.72 -9.92
C GLY A 26 -9.15 0.58 -10.20
N LEU A 27 -10.00 0.99 -9.25
CA LEU A 27 -11.45 0.98 -9.42
C LEU A 27 -11.93 1.91 -10.52
N ALA A 28 -11.36 3.12 -10.62
CA ALA A 28 -11.70 4.07 -11.68
C ALA A 28 -11.38 3.51 -13.08
N LEU A 29 -10.23 2.84 -13.23
CA LEU A 29 -9.84 2.20 -14.49
C LEU A 29 -10.78 1.05 -14.86
N VAL A 30 -11.17 0.21 -13.89
CA VAL A 30 -12.14 -0.88 -14.11
C VAL A 30 -13.53 -0.33 -14.45
N ALA A 31 -13.96 0.75 -13.78
CA ALA A 31 -15.25 1.38 -14.04
C ALA A 31 -15.39 1.87 -15.49
N GLY A 32 -14.32 2.40 -16.08
CA GLY A 32 -14.30 2.80 -17.50
C GLY A 32 -14.62 1.64 -18.45
N MET A 33 -14.07 0.45 -18.18
CA MET A 33 -14.38 -0.76 -18.95
C MET A 33 -15.84 -1.19 -18.77
N ILE A 34 -16.37 -1.13 -17.54
CA ILE A 34 -17.77 -1.47 -17.26
C ILE A 34 -18.70 -0.56 -18.06
N VAL A 35 -18.46 0.75 -18.05
CA VAL A 35 -19.24 1.72 -18.81
C VAL A 35 -19.17 1.44 -20.32
N GLN A 36 -17.98 1.14 -20.85
CA GLN A 36 -17.81 0.78 -22.27
C GLN A 36 -18.62 -0.46 -22.66
N ILE A 37 -18.63 -1.49 -21.80
CA ILE A 37 -19.42 -2.71 -22.04
C ILE A 37 -20.91 -2.36 -22.10
N GLN A 38 -21.41 -1.51 -21.19
CA GLN A 38 -22.81 -1.07 -21.19
C GLN A 38 -23.17 -0.29 -22.45
N ILE A 39 -22.30 0.63 -22.90
CA ILE A 39 -22.51 1.39 -24.15
C ILE A 39 -22.52 0.44 -25.34
N SER A 40 -21.62 -0.54 -25.39
CA SER A 40 -21.56 -1.54 -26.46
C SER A 40 -22.84 -2.38 -26.56
N MET A 41 -23.42 -2.75 -25.42
CA MET A 41 -24.70 -3.46 -25.37
C MET A 41 -25.87 -2.59 -25.84
N THR A 42 -25.84 -1.29 -25.53
CA THR A 42 -26.94 -0.36 -25.86
C THR A 42 -26.85 0.15 -27.31
N HIS A 43 -25.63 0.26 -27.85
CA HIS A 43 -25.34 0.84 -29.16
C HIS A 43 -24.28 0.01 -29.92
N PRO A 44 -24.68 -1.14 -30.50
CA PRO A 44 -23.74 -2.11 -31.10
C PRO A 44 -22.95 -1.61 -32.33
N GLY A 45 -23.24 -0.42 -32.86
CA GLY A 45 -22.51 0.19 -33.97
C GLY A 45 -21.52 1.30 -33.59
N LEU A 46 -21.49 1.72 -32.32
CA LEU A 46 -20.70 2.88 -31.87
C LEU A 46 -19.33 2.50 -31.32
N VAL A 47 -19.12 1.24 -30.95
CA VAL A 47 -17.96 0.83 -30.16
C VAL A 47 -17.06 -0.12 -30.94
N LYS A 48 -15.78 0.23 -31.06
CA LYS A 48 -14.75 -0.67 -31.62
C LYS A 48 -14.36 -1.69 -30.55
N SER A 49 -14.14 -2.94 -30.95
CA SER A 49 -13.91 -4.06 -30.03
C SER A 49 -12.56 -4.04 -29.29
N LEU A 50 -11.64 -3.16 -29.67
CA LEU A 50 -10.34 -3.00 -29.03
C LEU A 50 -10.02 -1.52 -28.89
N THR A 51 -10.26 -0.98 -27.70
CA THR A 51 -10.04 0.42 -27.37
C THR A 51 -9.09 0.55 -26.18
N TRP A 52 -8.64 1.77 -25.90
CA TRP A 52 -7.65 2.05 -24.84
C TRP A 52 -8.16 1.63 -23.44
N GLU A 53 -9.48 1.58 -23.25
CA GLU A 53 -10.17 1.16 -22.02
C GLU A 53 -9.88 -0.30 -21.67
N SER A 54 -9.69 -1.19 -22.66
CA SER A 54 -9.30 -2.58 -22.41
C SER A 54 -7.90 -2.68 -21.82
N TYR A 55 -6.96 -1.86 -22.32
CA TYR A 55 -5.61 -1.77 -21.76
C TYR A 55 -5.61 -1.11 -20.38
N ALA A 56 -6.47 -0.11 -20.16
CA ALA A 56 -6.65 0.52 -18.85
C ALA A 56 -7.13 -0.48 -17.79
N ALA A 57 -8.07 -1.37 -18.14
CA ALA A 57 -8.53 -2.44 -17.25
C ALA A 57 -7.45 -3.48 -16.97
N LEU A 58 -6.59 -3.81 -17.94
CA LEU A 58 -5.43 -4.67 -17.69
C LEU A 58 -4.40 -3.97 -16.79
N ALA A 59 -4.18 -2.68 -16.99
CA ALA A 59 -3.26 -1.89 -16.17
C ALA A 59 -3.76 -1.75 -14.71
N SER A 60 -5.07 -1.82 -14.46
CA SER A 60 -5.65 -1.69 -13.11
C SER A 60 -5.27 -2.83 -12.15
N PHE A 61 -4.91 -4.01 -12.68
CA PHE A 61 -4.46 -5.13 -11.85
C PHE A 61 -3.22 -4.76 -11.05
N TYR A 62 -2.32 -3.96 -11.62
CA TYR A 62 -1.09 -3.54 -10.94
C TYR A 62 -1.35 -2.74 -9.64
N PRO A 63 -2.05 -1.59 -9.65
CA PRO A 63 -2.32 -0.84 -8.43
C PRO A 63 -3.22 -1.62 -7.47
N LEU A 64 -4.17 -2.44 -7.95
CA LEU A 64 -5.02 -3.25 -7.08
C LEU A 64 -4.24 -4.33 -6.33
N LEU A 65 -3.39 -5.09 -7.03
CA LEU A 65 -2.58 -6.14 -6.41
C LEU A 65 -1.57 -5.56 -5.42
N THR A 66 -0.88 -4.48 -5.80
CA THR A 66 0.09 -3.81 -4.91
C THR A 66 -0.58 -3.18 -3.69
N ALA A 67 -1.81 -2.65 -3.83
CA ALA A 67 -2.58 -2.15 -2.70
C ALA A 67 -3.02 -3.26 -1.74
N MET A 68 -3.46 -4.41 -2.27
CA MET A 68 -3.88 -5.57 -1.46
C MET A 68 -2.71 -6.22 -0.72
N LEU A 69 -1.57 -6.37 -1.38
CA LEU A 69 -0.37 -6.98 -0.80
C LEU A 69 0.39 -6.01 0.12
N GLY A 70 0.16 -4.71 0.00
CA GLY A 70 0.88 -3.70 0.77
C GLY A 70 2.35 -3.55 0.37
N TRP A 71 2.72 -4.10 -0.78
CA TRP A 71 4.07 -4.15 -1.31
C TRP A 71 4.12 -3.72 -2.78
N ASP A 72 5.04 -2.82 -3.10
CA ASP A 72 5.32 -2.36 -4.46
C ASP A 72 6.75 -2.77 -4.88
N PRO A 73 6.90 -3.53 -6.00
CA PRO A 73 8.20 -3.95 -6.51
C PRO A 73 9.10 -2.80 -6.98
N PHE A 74 8.56 -1.73 -7.54
CA PHE A 74 9.34 -0.53 -7.92
C PHE A 74 9.86 0.18 -6.67
N TYR A 75 9.04 0.33 -5.64
CA TYR A 75 9.52 0.89 -4.37
C TYR A 75 10.65 0.03 -3.79
N ALA A 76 10.52 -1.30 -3.84
CA ALA A 76 11.60 -2.20 -3.44
C ALA A 76 12.87 -2.05 -4.30
N LEU A 77 12.73 -1.92 -5.62
CA LEU A 77 13.85 -1.74 -6.55
C LEU A 77 14.64 -0.46 -6.26
N PHE A 78 13.94 0.63 -5.93
CA PHE A 78 14.55 1.92 -5.61
C PHE A 78 14.85 2.11 -4.11
N HIS A 79 14.70 1.07 -3.29
CA HIS A 79 14.83 1.15 -1.83
C HIS A 79 13.99 2.28 -1.21
N ALA A 80 12.86 2.59 -1.85
CA ALA A 80 11.91 3.59 -1.43
C ALA A 80 10.82 2.95 -0.58
N ARG A 81 10.23 3.76 0.31
CA ARG A 81 9.07 3.40 1.11
C ARG A 81 8.17 4.63 1.29
N SER A 82 6.86 4.45 1.23
CA SER A 82 5.90 5.53 1.53
C SER A 82 5.44 5.54 2.98
N CYS A 83 5.86 4.55 3.77
CA CYS A 83 5.61 4.41 5.21
C CYS A 83 6.93 4.44 6.01
N GLY A 84 6.85 4.58 7.34
CA GLY A 84 7.94 4.44 8.30
C GLY A 84 8.62 5.72 8.78
N THR A 85 8.22 6.90 8.29
CA THR A 85 8.87 8.18 8.63
C THR A 85 8.21 8.95 9.78
N SER A 86 7.02 8.55 10.22
CA SER A 86 6.25 9.20 11.29
C SER A 86 5.47 8.18 12.10
N ASP A 87 5.21 8.44 13.39
CA ASP A 87 4.41 7.57 14.25
C ASP A 87 3.00 7.32 13.71
N ARG A 88 2.44 8.29 12.97
CA ARG A 88 1.12 8.18 12.33
C ARG A 88 1.14 7.46 10.98
N ASN A 89 2.32 7.14 10.45
CA ASN A 89 2.50 6.55 9.12
C ASN A 89 3.50 5.40 9.18
N ARG A 90 3.28 4.44 10.09
CA ARG A 90 4.13 3.24 10.23
C ARG A 90 3.80 2.22 9.13
N CYS A 91 4.79 1.40 8.76
CA CYS A 91 4.55 0.24 7.89
C CYS A 91 3.91 -0.89 8.71
N GLY A 92 3.00 -1.66 8.11
CA GLY A 92 2.28 -2.72 8.81
C GLY A 92 0.96 -3.10 8.15
N THR A 93 0.22 -4.01 8.77
CA THR A 93 -1.10 -4.41 8.28
C THR A 93 -2.03 -3.20 8.13
N VAL A 94 -3.03 -3.28 7.25
CA VAL A 94 -4.00 -2.19 7.04
C VAL A 94 -4.65 -1.76 8.36
N SER A 95 -5.05 -2.73 9.20
CA SER A 95 -5.66 -2.44 10.50
C SER A 95 -4.72 -1.68 11.42
N TYR A 96 -3.45 -2.10 11.52
CA TYR A 96 -2.42 -1.42 12.31
C TYR A 96 -2.19 0.02 11.83
N GLN A 97 -2.08 0.21 10.52
CA GLN A 97 -1.84 1.52 9.94
C GLN A 97 -3.04 2.47 10.09
N VAL A 98 -4.27 1.97 9.99
CA VAL A 98 -5.48 2.76 10.25
C VAL A 98 -5.53 3.19 11.72
N ASP A 99 -5.19 2.29 12.64
CA ASP A 99 -5.19 2.60 14.08
C ASP A 99 -4.13 3.66 14.44
N ALA A 100 -2.92 3.53 13.87
CA ALA A 100 -1.87 4.54 13.99
C ALA A 100 -2.27 5.90 13.36
N ALA A 101 -3.00 5.88 12.24
CA ALA A 101 -3.49 7.10 11.58
C ALA A 101 -4.56 7.82 12.41
N LEU A 102 -5.38 7.09 13.17
CA LEU A 102 -6.35 7.64 14.12
C LEU A 102 -5.68 8.26 15.36
N GLY A 103 -4.36 8.09 15.52
CA GLY A 103 -3.59 8.65 16.62
C GLY A 103 -3.57 7.78 17.88
N HIS A 104 -4.00 6.52 17.77
CA HIS A 104 -3.70 5.53 18.79
C HIS A 104 -2.23 5.10 18.67
N ASP A 105 -1.70 4.52 19.74
CA ASP A 105 -0.38 3.88 19.75
C ASP A 105 -0.59 2.35 19.76
N PRO A 106 -0.96 1.75 18.61
CA PRO A 106 -1.18 0.32 18.54
C PRO A 106 0.10 -0.41 18.90
N ASP A 107 -0.03 -1.33 19.85
CA ASP A 107 1.05 -2.24 20.20
C ASP A 107 1.42 -3.05 18.95
N HIS A 108 2.71 -3.26 18.73
CA HIS A 108 3.18 -3.95 17.53
C HIS A 108 2.56 -5.35 17.49
N ASP A 109 1.84 -5.64 16.42
CA ASP A 109 1.13 -6.90 16.27
C ASP A 109 2.16 -8.05 16.38
N LYS A 110 1.96 -8.98 17.31
CA LYS A 110 3.01 -9.95 17.72
C LYS A 110 3.44 -10.91 16.60
N GLY A 111 2.69 -10.94 15.49
CA GLY A 111 3.05 -11.64 14.25
C GLY A 111 3.72 -10.74 13.19
N TYR A 112 3.96 -9.48 13.52
CA TYR A 112 4.49 -8.38 12.71
C TYR A 112 5.68 -7.76 13.43
N GLU A 113 6.68 -8.59 13.77
CA GLU A 113 7.91 -8.11 14.38
C GLU A 113 8.64 -7.18 13.38
N VAL A 114 8.79 -5.93 13.79
CA VAL A 114 9.54 -4.89 13.09
C VAL A 114 11.03 -5.17 13.21
N HIS A 115 11.51 -6.23 12.56
CA HIS A 115 12.93 -6.55 12.48
C HIS A 115 13.63 -5.87 11.28
N GLY A 116 12.99 -4.86 10.67
CA GLY A 116 13.51 -4.11 9.54
C GLY A 116 14.12 -2.74 9.84
N ARG A 117 14.21 -2.29 11.10
CA ARG A 117 14.92 -1.04 11.42
C ARG A 117 16.41 -1.31 11.54
N ASP A 118 17.18 -0.80 10.58
CA ASP A 118 18.62 -0.63 10.74
C ASP A 118 18.88 0.22 12.00
N GLU A 119 19.97 -0.03 12.71
CA GLU A 119 20.21 0.53 14.05
C GLU A 119 20.27 2.07 14.07
N ARG A 120 20.51 2.67 12.90
CA ARG A 120 20.53 4.12 12.64
C ARG A 120 19.15 4.75 12.40
N GLU A 121 18.13 3.93 12.14
CA GLU A 121 16.74 4.38 11.92
C GLU A 121 15.88 4.28 13.18
N ARG A 122 16.48 3.89 14.32
CA ARG A 122 15.84 4.06 15.62
C ARG A 122 15.61 5.56 15.81
N VAL A 123 14.35 5.97 15.73
CA VAL A 123 13.91 7.22 16.37
C VAL A 123 14.22 6.99 17.83
N HIS A 124 15.34 7.56 18.31
CA HIS A 124 15.51 7.81 19.72
C HIS A 124 14.26 8.57 20.12
N GLY A 125 13.41 7.96 20.94
CA GLY A 125 12.37 8.69 21.62
C GLY A 125 13.06 9.89 22.23
N VAL A 126 12.71 11.08 21.76
CA VAL A 126 13.12 12.31 22.42
C VAL A 126 12.51 12.17 23.80
N ASP A 127 13.38 11.86 24.76
CA ASP A 127 13.06 11.84 26.17
C ASP A 127 12.65 13.28 26.51
N LEU A 128 11.35 13.55 26.49
CA LEU A 128 10.76 14.80 26.97
C LEU A 128 10.75 14.83 28.51
N GLY A 129 11.80 14.26 29.13
CA GLY A 129 12.08 14.27 30.55
C GLY A 129 13.49 14.83 30.75
N GLY A 130 13.56 16.09 31.17
CA GLY A 130 14.79 16.87 31.21
C GLY A 130 15.90 16.29 32.08
N ASN A 131 17.14 16.57 31.67
CA ASN A 131 18.11 17.30 32.47
C ASN A 131 19.27 17.75 31.58
N TYR A 132 19.56 19.04 31.62
CA TYR A 132 20.81 19.61 31.14
C TYR A 132 21.92 19.20 32.09
N VAL A 133 22.97 18.54 31.57
CA VAL A 133 24.37 18.74 31.96
C VAL A 133 25.24 18.62 30.73
#